data_AF-A0A3L8P2M4-F1
#
_entry.id   AF-A0A3L8P2M4-F1
#
_cell.length_a   1.000
_cell.length_b   1.000
_cell.length_c   1.000
_cell.angle_alpha   90.00
_cell.angle_beta   90.00
_cell.angle_gamma   90.00
#
_symmetry.space_group_name_H-M   'P 1'
#
loop_
_entity.id
_entity.type
_entity.pdbx_description
1 polymer ?
#
loop_
_entity_poly.entity_id
_entity_poly.type
_entity_poly.pdbx_seq_one_letter_code
_entity_poly.pdbx_strand_id
1 'polypeptide(L)'
;MVDSQGRHWHVTVTVAGEQVEPLLMRSALIRFSEQRPFLESMRFTGTGAEITFWDQADSMLDVASLALRVWNEHRDSAGLPRWEVVGLEVVERDLHHNRTEGHQVLVGGQDVRPSF
;
A
#
# COMPACT_ATOMS: atom_id res chain seq x y z
N MET A 1 -14.15 -1.36 29.69
CA MET A 1 -13.52 -2.07 28.55
C MET A 1 -13.51 -1.08 27.41
N VAL A 2 -12.36 -0.51 27.10
CA VAL A 2 -12.25 0.40 25.93
C VAL A 2 -12.27 -0.52 24.73
N ASP A 3 -13.28 -0.35 23.89
CA ASP A 3 -13.42 -1.05 22.62
C ASP A 3 -12.23 -0.60 21.77
N SER A 4 -11.16 -1.39 21.73
CA SER A 4 -10.05 -1.20 20.81
C SER A 4 -10.52 -1.66 19.44
N GLN A 5 -11.46 -0.91 18.85
CA GLN A 5 -11.70 -0.95 17.42
C GLN A 5 -10.39 -0.50 16.80
N GLY A 6 -9.64 -1.44 16.22
CA GLY A 6 -8.31 -1.20 15.68
C GLY A 6 -8.32 0.01 14.77
N ARG A 7 -7.24 0.80 14.80
CA ARG A 7 -7.11 1.94 13.88
C ARG A 7 -7.12 1.40 12.46
N HIS A 8 -7.86 2.09 11.59
CA HIS A 8 -7.89 1.77 10.16
C HIS A 8 -6.81 2.54 9.44
N TRP A 9 -6.07 1.84 8.58
CA TRP A 9 -4.96 2.38 7.83
C TRP A 9 -5.22 2.17 6.35
N HIS A 10 -5.04 3.23 5.57
CA HIS A 10 -4.94 3.18 4.13
C HIS A 10 -3.49 2.91 3.76
N VAL A 11 -3.25 1.81 3.04
CA VAL A 11 -1.91 1.34 2.70
C VAL A 11 -1.76 1.31 1.19
N THR A 12 -0.70 1.94 0.69
CA THR A 12 -0.27 1.81 -0.71
C THR A 12 1.11 1.18 -0.74
N VAL A 13 1.22 0.03 -1.39
CA VAL A 13 2.49 -0.65 -1.65
C VAL A 13 2.85 -0.44 -3.13
N THR A 14 4.01 0.15 -3.39
CA THR A 14 4.55 0.34 -4.73
C THR A 14 5.67 -0.65 -4.97
N VAL A 15 5.55 -1.42 -6.04
CA VAL A 15 6.52 -2.45 -6.43
C VAL A 15 7.01 -2.18 -7.84
N ALA A 16 8.28 -2.47 -8.10
CA ALA A 16 8.88 -2.27 -9.42
C ALA A 16 10.02 -3.26 -9.70
N GLY A 17 10.31 -3.45 -10.98
CA GLY A 17 11.45 -4.24 -11.44
C GLY A 17 11.45 -4.43 -12.95
N GLU A 18 11.86 -5.62 -13.41
CA GLU A 18 12.00 -5.92 -14.84
C GLU A 18 10.69 -5.81 -15.62
N GLN A 19 10.79 -5.50 -16.91
CA GLN A 19 9.63 -5.35 -17.77
C GLN A 19 8.90 -6.69 -17.97
N VAL A 20 7.59 -6.67 -17.80
CA VAL A 20 6.69 -7.83 -17.97
C VAL A 20 5.62 -7.51 -19.00
N GLU A 21 5.20 -8.54 -19.73
CA GLU A 21 4.09 -8.44 -20.67
C GLU A 21 2.78 -8.08 -19.93
N PRO A 22 2.02 -7.06 -20.39
CA PRO A 22 0.83 -6.57 -19.69
C PRO A 22 -0.24 -7.65 -19.44
N LEU A 23 -0.41 -8.61 -20.33
CA LEU A 23 -1.42 -9.67 -20.19
C LEU A 23 -1.04 -10.69 -19.11
N LEU A 24 0.24 -11.03 -19.01
CA LEU A 24 0.77 -11.89 -17.94
C LEU A 24 0.63 -11.20 -16.59
N MET A 25 1.00 -9.92 -16.52
CA MET A 25 0.84 -9.10 -15.33
C MET A 25 -0.62 -9.03 -14.87
N ARG A 26 -1.55 -8.73 -15.78
CA ARG A 26 -2.98 -8.69 -15.48
C ARG A 26 -3.47 -10.02 -14.89
N SER A 27 -3.04 -11.14 -15.46
CA SER A 27 -3.44 -12.48 -15.00
C SER A 27 -2.89 -12.79 -13.60
N ALA A 28 -1.64 -12.40 -13.32
CA ALA A 28 -1.03 -12.56 -12.00
C ALA A 28 -1.72 -11.70 -10.94
N LEU A 29 -2.03 -10.43 -11.27
CA LEU A 29 -2.74 -9.52 -10.36
C LEU A 29 -4.17 -9.98 -10.04
N ILE A 30 -4.88 -10.58 -11.01
CA ILE A 30 -6.20 -11.18 -10.74
C ILE A 30 -6.07 -12.30 -9.68
N ARG A 31 -5.12 -13.22 -9.85
CA ARG A 31 -4.88 -14.29 -8.86
C ARG A 31 -4.47 -13.74 -7.49
N PHE A 32 -3.67 -12.67 -7.48
CA PHE A 32 -3.31 -11.98 -6.24
C PHE A 32 -4.54 -11.39 -5.55
N SER A 33 -5.47 -10.77 -6.31
CA SER A 33 -6.71 -10.24 -5.73
C SER A 33 -7.65 -11.30 -5.17
N GLU A 34 -7.69 -12.49 -5.78
CA GLU A 34 -8.49 -13.61 -5.26
C GLU A 34 -7.98 -14.09 -3.89
N GLN A 35 -6.69 -13.89 -3.60
CA GLN A 35 -6.08 -14.20 -2.31
C GLN A 35 -6.29 -13.08 -1.27
N ARG A 36 -6.82 -11.90 -1.67
CA ARG A 36 -6.88 -10.69 -0.84
C ARG A 36 -8.25 -10.00 -0.98
N PRO A 37 -9.28 -10.43 -0.23
CA PRO A 37 -10.65 -9.94 -0.38
C PRO A 37 -10.88 -8.48 0.06
N PHE A 38 -9.85 -7.77 0.52
CA PHE A 38 -9.91 -6.41 1.05
C PHE A 38 -9.11 -5.38 0.23
N LEU A 39 -8.72 -5.72 -1.00
CA LEU A 39 -8.10 -4.76 -1.91
C LEU A 39 -9.08 -3.65 -2.30
N GLU A 40 -8.63 -2.41 -2.24
CA GLU A 40 -9.40 -1.26 -2.70
C GLU A 40 -9.14 -1.00 -4.19
N SER A 41 -7.86 -0.97 -4.58
CA SER A 41 -7.49 -0.81 -5.98
C SER A 41 -6.12 -1.40 -6.30
N MET A 42 -5.90 -1.70 -7.57
CA MET A 42 -4.58 -2.04 -8.09
C MET A 42 -4.37 -1.35 -9.43
N ARG A 43 -3.20 -0.75 -9.60
CA ARG A 43 -2.76 -0.13 -10.85
C ARG A 43 -1.44 -0.74 -11.24
N PHE A 44 -1.20 -0.93 -12.53
CA PHE A 44 0.05 -1.50 -12.98
C PHE A 44 0.49 -0.92 -14.32
N THR A 45 1.79 -1.04 -14.55
CA THR A 45 2.48 -0.76 -15.80
C THR A 45 3.27 -2.01 -16.21
N GLY A 46 4.04 -1.90 -17.29
CA GLY A 46 4.97 -2.98 -17.67
C GLY A 46 6.11 -3.20 -16.67
N THR A 47 6.40 -2.25 -15.77
CA THR A 47 7.60 -2.28 -14.91
C THR A 47 7.30 -2.11 -13.42
N GLY A 48 6.03 -1.92 -13.06
CA GLY A 48 5.64 -1.80 -11.65
C GLY A 48 4.14 -1.87 -11.43
N ALA A 49 3.76 -1.88 -10.17
CA ALA A 49 2.38 -1.83 -9.73
C ALA A 49 2.24 -1.05 -8.41
N GLU A 50 1.06 -0.50 -8.21
CA GLU A 50 0.60 0.08 -6.96
C GLU A 50 -0.60 -0.73 -6.49
N ILE A 51 -0.54 -1.21 -5.25
CA ILE A 51 -1.58 -1.99 -4.61
C ILE A 51 -2.06 -1.20 -3.40
N THR A 52 -3.35 -0.92 -3.37
CA THR A 52 -3.98 -0.10 -2.34
C THR A 52 -5.06 -0.89 -1.62
N PHE A 53 -5.07 -0.82 -0.29
CA PHE A 53 -6.04 -1.49 0.55
C PHE A 53 -6.21 -0.82 1.92
N TRP A 54 -7.28 -1.20 2.60
CA TRP A 54 -7.53 -0.84 4.00
C TRP A 54 -7.22 -2.02 4.91
N ASP A 55 -6.58 -1.75 6.05
CA ASP A 55 -6.32 -2.77 7.06
C ASP A 55 -6.48 -2.20 8.48
N GLN A 56 -6.73 -3.07 9.45
CA GLN A 56 -6.83 -2.73 10.86
C GLN A 56 -5.58 -3.18 11.61
N ALA A 57 -4.95 -2.27 12.34
CA ALA A 57 -3.82 -2.59 13.20
C ALA A 57 -3.71 -1.61 14.37
N ASP A 58 -3.05 -2.05 15.43
CA ASP A 58 -2.81 -1.25 16.64
C ASP A 58 -1.89 -0.06 16.35
N SER A 59 -0.94 -0.22 15.42
CA SER A 59 0.00 0.83 15.05
C SER A 59 0.31 0.86 13.55
N MET A 60 0.84 2.01 13.09
CA MET A 60 1.37 2.18 11.73
C MET A 60 2.46 1.15 11.41
N LEU A 61 3.30 0.83 12.39
CA LEU A 61 4.42 -0.11 12.20
C LEU A 61 3.91 -1.54 11.99
N ASP A 62 2.86 -1.94 12.69
CA ASP A 62 2.29 -3.28 12.58
C ASP A 62 1.68 -3.49 11.19
N VAL A 63 0.88 -2.53 10.72
CA VAL A 63 0.28 -2.62 9.38
C VAL A 63 1.34 -2.54 8.28
N ALA A 64 2.37 -1.69 8.43
CA ALA A 64 3.49 -1.62 7.49
C ALA A 64 4.20 -2.97 7.39
N SER A 65 4.51 -3.58 8.53
CA SER A 65 5.20 -4.87 8.59
C SER A 65 4.36 -5.99 7.95
N LEU A 66 3.04 -5.99 8.22
CA LEU A 66 2.11 -6.95 7.63
C LEU A 66 2.02 -6.79 6.11
N ALA A 67 1.91 -5.55 5.61
CA ALA A 67 1.85 -5.26 4.18
C ALA A 67 3.08 -5.78 3.42
N LEU A 68 4.28 -5.51 3.95
CA LEU A 68 5.54 -5.96 3.36
C LEU A 68 5.69 -7.48 3.39
N ARG A 69 5.29 -8.10 4.51
CA ARG A 69 5.31 -9.55 4.66
C ARG A 69 4.43 -10.24 3.61
N VAL A 70 3.20 -9.76 3.45
CA VAL A 70 2.26 -10.35 2.51
C VAL A 70 2.80 -10.30 1.09
N TRP A 71 3.33 -9.14 0.67
CA TRP A 71 3.90 -9.02 -0.67
C TRP A 71 4.93 -10.13 -0.91
N ASN A 72 5.85 -10.31 0.05
CA ASN A 72 6.90 -11.33 -0.05
C ASN A 72 6.36 -12.77 -0.02
N GLU A 73 5.33 -13.05 0.77
CA GLU A 73 4.75 -14.39 0.92
C GLU A 73 3.89 -14.80 -0.28
N HIS A 74 3.20 -13.85 -0.92
CA HIS A 74 2.21 -14.14 -1.97
C HIS A 74 2.68 -13.84 -3.39
N ARG A 75 3.84 -13.17 -3.58
CA ARG A 75 4.35 -12.89 -4.94
C ARG A 75 4.57 -14.17 -5.74
N ASP A 76 5.17 -15.18 -5.13
CA ASP A 76 5.54 -16.42 -5.81
C ASP A 76 4.30 -17.27 -6.13
N SER A 77 3.34 -17.34 -5.20
CA SER A 77 2.09 -18.11 -5.37
C SER A 77 1.15 -17.49 -6.41
N ALA A 78 1.15 -16.17 -6.56
CA ALA A 78 0.38 -15.44 -7.56
C ALA A 78 1.03 -15.45 -8.96
N GLY A 79 2.30 -15.89 -9.07
CA GLY A 79 3.08 -15.81 -10.30
C GLY A 79 3.47 -14.38 -10.67
N LEU A 80 3.62 -13.52 -9.66
CA LEU A 80 4.09 -12.15 -9.85
C LEU A 80 5.60 -12.17 -10.15
N PRO A 81 6.10 -11.22 -10.96
CA PRO A 81 7.54 -11.10 -11.18
C PRO A 81 8.29 -10.81 -9.87
N ARG A 82 9.61 -11.00 -9.90
CA ARG A 82 10.52 -10.68 -8.78
C ARG A 82 10.73 -9.17 -8.64
N TRP A 83 9.64 -8.42 -8.59
CA TRP A 83 9.63 -7.00 -8.30
C TRP A 83 9.84 -6.77 -6.81
N GLU A 84 10.59 -5.72 -6.52
CA GLU A 84 10.92 -5.31 -5.17
C GLU A 84 9.97 -4.21 -4.71
N VAL A 85 9.74 -4.11 -3.40
CA VAL A 85 9.02 -2.98 -2.82
C VAL A 85 9.92 -1.75 -2.92
N VAL A 86 9.46 -0.74 -3.66
CA VAL A 86 10.18 0.53 -3.88
C VAL A 86 9.50 1.71 -3.21
N GLY A 87 8.28 1.52 -2.70
CA GLY A 87 7.53 2.53 -1.97
C GLY A 87 6.51 1.90 -1.03
N LEU A 88 6.33 2.54 0.13
CA LEU A 88 5.27 2.20 1.07
C LEU A 88 4.70 3.51 1.64
N GLU A 89 3.41 3.69 1.48
CA GLU A 89 2.65 4.75 2.13
C GLU A 89 1.63 4.13 3.07
N VAL A 90 1.59 4.63 4.31
CA VAL A 90 0.63 4.20 5.34
C VAL A 90 0.03 5.45 5.99
N VAL A 91 -1.29 5.57 5.90
CA VAL A 91 -2.02 6.76 6.34
C VAL A 91 -3.19 6.35 7.21
N GLU A 92 -3.31 6.92 8.40
CA GLU A 92 -4.47 6.69 9.27
C GLU A 92 -5.76 7.20 8.59
N ARG A 93 -6.88 6.51 8.79
CA ARG A 93 -8.16 6.80 8.11
C ARG A 93 -8.56 8.27 8.17
N ASP A 94 -8.50 8.87 9.34
CA ASP A 94 -8.96 10.25 9.54
C ASP A 94 -8.06 11.23 8.78
N LEU A 95 -6.74 10.94 8.73
CA LEU A 95 -5.78 11.69 7.95
C LEU A 95 -5.98 11.52 6.43
N HIS A 96 -6.26 10.30 5.99
CA HIS A 96 -6.55 9.98 4.59
C HIS A 96 -7.81 10.70 4.12
N HIS A 97 -8.87 10.68 4.92
CA HIS A 97 -10.13 11.39 4.64
C HIS A 97 -9.89 12.90 4.48
N ASN A 98 -9.19 13.52 5.44
CA ASN A 98 -8.82 14.93 5.38
C ASN A 98 -8.04 15.29 4.10
N ARG A 99 -7.10 14.44 3.68
CA ARG A 99 -6.33 14.68 2.45
C ARG A 99 -7.21 14.63 1.20
N THR A 100 -8.12 13.65 1.12
CA THR A 100 -9.06 13.51 0.00
C THR A 100 -10.03 14.69 -0.08
N GLU A 101 -10.38 15.28 1.07
CA GLU A 101 -11.21 16.50 1.16
C GLU A 101 -10.40 17.80 0.97
N GLY A 102 -9.09 17.72 0.75
CA GLY A 102 -8.23 18.88 0.53
C GLY A 102 -7.92 19.69 1.79
N HIS A 103 -8.12 19.12 2.98
CA HIS A 103 -7.84 19.79 4.24
C HIS A 103 -6.33 19.82 4.52
N GLN A 104 -5.82 20.98 4.92
CA GLN A 104 -4.44 21.08 5.42
C GLN A 104 -4.36 20.43 6.80
N VAL A 105 -3.58 19.36 6.88
CA VAL A 105 -3.40 18.59 8.11
C VAL A 105 -2.45 19.30 9.08
N LEU A 106 -1.43 19.96 8.54
CA LEU A 106 -0.39 20.64 9.31
C LEU A 106 -0.59 22.15 9.20
N VAL A 107 -1.54 22.69 9.97
CA VAL A 107 -1.74 24.13 10.09
C VAL A 107 -0.59 24.74 10.91
N GLY A 108 0.11 25.73 10.35
CA GLY A 108 1.23 26.40 11.03
C GLY A 108 2.58 25.66 10.95
N GLY A 109 2.69 24.62 10.12
CA GLY A 109 3.95 23.93 9.87
C GLY A 109 5.03 24.91 9.38
N GLN A 110 6.22 24.83 9.96
CA GLN A 110 7.38 25.58 9.50
C GLN A 110 8.16 24.71 8.51
N ASP A 111 8.32 25.19 7.28
CA ASP A 111 9.16 24.51 6.29
C ASP A 111 10.64 24.67 6.66
N VAL A 112 11.30 23.56 6.95
CA VAL A 112 12.75 23.52 7.14
C VAL A 112 13.37 22.84 5.94
N ARG A 113 14.06 23.59 5.08
CA ARG A 113 14.86 23.02 3.98
C ARG A 113 16.28 22.75 4.47
N PRO A 114 16.73 21.48 4.55
CA PRO A 114 18.11 21.17 4.88
C PRO A 114 19.04 21.75 3.80
N SER A 115 20.10 22.43 4.23
CA SER A 115 21.19 22.86 3.34
C SER A 115 22.18 21.71 3.25
N PHE A 116 22.38 21.16 2.05
CA PHE A 116 23.39 20.14 1.76
C PHE A 116 24.57 20.76 1.02
#